data_AF-S8DMK1-F1
#
_entry.id   AF-S8DMK1-F1
#
_cell.length_a   1.000
_cell.length_b   1.000
_cell.length_c   1.000
_cell.angle_alpha   90.00
_cell.angle_beta   90.00
_cell.angle_gamma   90.00
#
_symmetry.space_group_name_H-M   'P 1'
#
loop_
_entity.id
_entity.type
_entity.pdbx_description
1 polymer ?
#
loop_
_entity_poly.entity_id
_entity_poly.type
_entity_poly.pdbx_seq_one_letter_code
_entity_poly.pdbx_strand_id
1 'polypeptide(L)'
;MALRPIDNALPITPERPKKYAKMMIPAQKEKQEIPAAKGENNLPKALPEDASIDYVQSADLEPLQDLETTLEDIVGGLESKDWLKVCESLNDVRRLAIHHSDRLEPHLENVVPVLVRSIKNPRSALCKTSLMAASDIFRAFGNNLIHTDSESFNQLLLQLLLKASQDKKFVCEEANRTLSSMVESTSPLPLLNQLSPYVSHSNLRVRAKAAMSISKCVSKLDRKGMEEFGFVELIKTSANLLNDKLPEAREAARSIGLEAYGAITETEEEKEKLWQNFCQNNLPAVLAQAMLKLAAA
;
A
#
# COMPACT_ATOMS: atom_id res chain seq x y z
N MET A 1 -33.04 12.68 -43.32
CA MET A 1 -32.36 12.54 -42.01
C MET A 1 -31.96 11.09 -41.85
N ALA A 2 -30.67 10.79 -42.01
CA ALA A 2 -30.13 9.44 -41.95
C ALA A 2 -28.68 9.47 -41.43
N LEU A 3 -28.44 8.65 -40.39
CA LEU A 3 -27.24 7.90 -40.01
C LEU A 3 -25.89 8.63 -39.77
N ARG A 4 -25.33 8.44 -38.56
CA ARG A 4 -23.90 8.63 -38.23
C ARG A 4 -23.06 7.50 -38.87
N PRO A 5 -21.72 7.64 -39.00
CA PRO A 5 -20.85 7.10 -37.94
C PRO A 5 -19.61 7.94 -37.59
N ILE A 6 -19.06 7.57 -36.43
CA ILE A 6 -17.89 8.10 -35.71
C ILE A 6 -16.62 7.50 -36.30
N ASP A 7 -15.63 8.32 -36.66
CA ASP A 7 -14.29 7.85 -37.01
C ASP A 7 -13.35 7.92 -35.80
N ASN A 8 -12.93 6.73 -35.38
CA ASN A 8 -11.77 6.46 -34.54
C ASN A 8 -10.52 6.38 -35.41
N ALA A 9 -9.48 7.17 -35.14
CA ALA A 9 -8.14 6.91 -35.65
C ALA A 9 -7.07 7.21 -34.58
N LEU A 10 -6.32 6.17 -34.22
CA LEU A 10 -5.14 6.17 -33.34
C LEU A 10 -3.88 6.65 -34.09
N PRO A 11 -2.89 7.27 -33.43
CA PRO A 11 -1.53 7.41 -33.96
C PRO A 11 -0.69 6.15 -33.73
N ILE A 12 0.13 5.86 -34.74
CA ILE A 12 0.92 4.66 -35.01
C ILE A 12 2.18 4.56 -34.14
N THR A 13 2.49 3.37 -33.62
CA THR A 13 3.74 3.00 -32.95
C THR A 13 4.86 2.65 -33.95
N PRO A 14 6.14 2.99 -33.70
CA PRO A 14 7.26 2.47 -34.47
C PRO A 14 7.75 1.10 -33.96
N GLU A 15 8.05 0.21 -34.92
CA GLU A 15 8.41 -1.21 -34.77
C GLU A 15 9.75 -1.49 -34.05
N ARG A 16 9.79 -2.67 -33.42
CA ARG A 16 10.93 -3.29 -32.73
C ARG A 16 11.60 -4.33 -33.65
N PRO A 17 12.94 -4.42 -33.76
CA PRO A 17 13.58 -5.43 -34.61
C PRO A 17 13.52 -6.85 -34.00
N LYS A 18 13.18 -7.84 -34.84
CA LYS A 18 13.08 -9.27 -34.53
C LYS A 18 14.47 -9.95 -34.52
N LYS A 19 14.79 -10.71 -33.47
CA LYS A 19 15.94 -11.66 -33.44
C LYS A 19 15.48 -13.06 -33.86
N TYR A 20 16.15 -13.63 -34.85
CA TYR A 20 15.97 -15.02 -35.30
C TYR A 20 16.68 -16.02 -34.38
N ALA A 21 16.08 -17.20 -34.21
CA ALA A 21 16.62 -18.35 -33.48
C ALA A 21 17.28 -19.37 -34.44
N LYS A 22 18.33 -20.08 -33.98
CA LYS A 22 18.69 -21.45 -34.38
C LYS A 22 19.65 -22.10 -33.37
N MET A 23 19.47 -23.40 -33.16
CA MET A 23 20.01 -24.30 -32.12
C MET A 23 21.33 -25.02 -32.54
N MET A 24 22.23 -25.31 -31.55
CA MET A 24 22.97 -26.58 -31.22
C MET A 24 23.78 -27.36 -32.32
N ILE A 25 24.98 -27.98 -32.19
CA ILE A 25 25.99 -28.37 -31.14
C ILE A 25 27.41 -28.60 -31.84
N PRO A 26 28.47 -29.28 -31.27
CA PRO A 26 29.77 -28.70 -30.85
C PRO A 26 31.04 -29.24 -31.58
N ALA A 27 32.25 -28.69 -31.31
CA ALA A 27 33.50 -29.46 -31.16
C ALA A 27 34.75 -28.64 -30.75
N GLN A 28 35.43 -29.20 -29.73
CA GLN A 28 36.88 -29.41 -29.55
C GLN A 28 37.89 -28.30 -29.19
N LYS A 29 38.72 -28.72 -28.22
CA LYS A 29 39.86 -28.13 -27.52
C LYS A 29 41.03 -27.77 -28.45
N GLU A 30 41.77 -26.72 -28.10
CA GLU A 30 43.22 -26.80 -28.01
C GLU A 30 43.80 -25.79 -26.99
N LYS A 31 44.75 -26.28 -26.18
CA LYS A 31 45.49 -25.54 -25.16
C LYS A 31 46.69 -24.84 -25.80
N GLN A 32 47.05 -23.65 -25.33
CA GLN A 32 48.44 -23.20 -25.28
C GLN A 32 48.65 -22.18 -24.15
N GLU A 33 49.72 -22.40 -23.38
CA GLU A 33 50.12 -21.69 -22.16
C GLU A 33 51.10 -20.51 -22.47
N ILE A 34 50.76 -19.32 -21.91
CA ILE A 34 51.51 -18.19 -21.29
C ILE A 34 52.97 -17.85 -21.72
N PRO A 35 53.40 -16.55 -21.67
CA PRO A 35 53.78 -15.91 -20.40
C PRO A 35 53.40 -14.41 -20.23
N ALA A 36 53.43 -13.99 -18.96
CA ALA A 36 53.01 -12.71 -18.40
C ALA A 36 53.85 -11.49 -18.82
N ALA A 37 53.20 -10.32 -18.90
CA ALA A 37 53.85 -9.01 -18.76
C ALA A 37 52.90 -8.02 -18.05
N LYS A 38 53.46 -7.35 -17.04
CA LYS A 38 52.83 -6.36 -16.16
C LYS A 38 52.34 -5.13 -16.95
N GLY A 39 51.16 -4.64 -16.62
CA GLY A 39 50.66 -3.35 -17.08
C GLY A 39 49.55 -2.88 -16.15
N GLU A 40 49.86 -1.90 -15.33
CA GLU A 40 48.94 -1.23 -14.41
C GLU A 40 47.79 -0.62 -15.21
N ASN A 41 46.59 -1.16 -15.04
CA ASN A 41 45.35 -0.47 -15.38
C ASN A 41 44.50 -0.44 -14.12
N ASN A 42 44.59 0.68 -13.41
CA ASN A 42 43.57 1.11 -12.46
C ASN A 42 42.26 1.31 -13.24
N LEU A 43 41.49 0.24 -13.44
CA LEU A 43 40.05 0.39 -13.61
C LEU A 43 39.50 0.89 -12.27
N PRO A 44 38.67 1.94 -12.25
CA PRO A 44 37.94 2.28 -11.04
C PRO A 44 37.15 1.03 -10.63
N LYS A 45 37.53 0.48 -9.47
CA LYS A 45 36.81 -0.59 -8.78
C LYS A 45 35.34 -0.18 -8.80
N ALA A 46 34.51 -0.95 -9.50
CA ALA A 46 33.08 -0.76 -9.47
C ALA A 46 32.68 -0.69 -7.99
N LEU A 47 32.09 0.44 -7.58
CA LEU A 47 31.55 0.62 -6.24
C LEU A 47 30.58 -0.55 -5.99
N PRO A 48 30.72 -1.26 -4.86
CA PRO A 48 29.80 -2.34 -4.55
C PRO A 48 28.36 -1.81 -4.48
N GLU A 49 27.47 -2.60 -5.06
CA GLU A 49 26.02 -2.52 -4.99
C GLU A 49 25.56 -2.32 -3.53
N ASP A 50 24.63 -1.38 -3.32
CA ASP A 50 23.94 -1.07 -2.05
C ASP A 50 24.89 -0.83 -0.85
N ALA A 51 25.08 0.45 -0.49
CA ALA A 51 25.52 0.78 0.87
C ALA A 51 24.54 0.08 1.82
N SER A 52 25.02 -0.92 2.58
CA SER A 52 24.20 -1.87 3.32
C SER A 52 23.45 -1.17 4.45
N ILE A 53 22.30 -0.59 4.12
CA ILE A 53 21.35 -0.13 5.13
C ILE A 53 20.87 -1.37 5.87
N ASP A 54 21.18 -1.40 7.16
CA ASP A 54 20.68 -2.44 8.05
C ASP A 54 19.21 -2.17 8.39
N TYR A 55 18.38 -3.21 8.31
CA TYR A 55 16.94 -3.11 8.53
C TYR A 55 16.59 -3.72 9.88
N VAL A 56 16.84 -2.97 10.94
CA VAL A 56 16.50 -3.35 12.31
C VAL A 56 14.98 -3.37 12.50
N GLN A 57 14.44 -4.47 13.03
CA GLN A 57 13.00 -4.58 13.31
C GLN A 57 12.59 -3.64 14.44
N SER A 58 11.34 -3.20 14.45
CA SER A 58 10.86 -2.23 15.46
C SER A 58 10.99 -2.74 16.90
N ALA A 59 10.89 -4.05 17.11
CA ALA A 59 11.07 -4.67 18.43
C ALA A 59 12.53 -4.63 18.95
N ASP A 60 13.49 -4.46 18.03
CA ASP A 60 14.93 -4.48 18.34
C ASP A 60 15.54 -3.05 18.30
N LEU A 61 14.71 -2.01 18.13
CA LEU A 61 15.17 -0.63 18.13
C LEU A 61 15.38 -0.14 19.57
N GLU A 62 16.61 0.23 19.90
CA GLU A 62 16.94 0.84 21.19
C GLU A 62 16.57 2.34 21.23
N PRO A 63 16.32 2.93 22.42
CA PRO A 63 16.14 4.37 22.58
C PRO A 63 17.32 5.20 22.05
N LEU A 64 17.08 6.50 21.81
CA LEU A 64 18.15 7.43 21.42
C LEU A 64 19.08 7.71 22.62
N GLN A 65 20.39 7.76 22.37
CA GLN A 65 21.38 8.10 23.39
C GLN A 65 21.42 9.60 23.69
N ASP A 66 21.25 10.43 22.65
CA ASP A 66 21.22 11.89 22.76
C ASP A 66 19.94 12.43 22.12
N LEU A 67 18.86 12.41 22.91
CA LEU A 67 17.52 12.78 22.46
C LEU A 67 17.43 14.23 21.99
N GLU A 68 18.00 15.17 22.76
CA GLU A 68 17.83 16.60 22.48
C GLU A 68 18.57 17.02 21.21
N THR A 69 19.82 16.60 21.03
CA THR A 69 20.57 16.85 19.78
C THR A 69 19.86 16.22 18.58
N THR A 70 19.33 15.00 18.73
CA THR A 70 18.59 14.33 17.64
C THR A 70 17.33 15.09 17.26
N LEU A 71 16.58 15.61 18.24
CA LEU A 71 15.37 16.40 17.98
C LEU A 71 15.68 17.75 17.32
N GLU A 72 16.78 18.41 17.70
CA GLU A 72 17.22 19.66 17.06
C GLU A 72 17.57 19.43 15.58
N ASP A 73 18.22 18.31 15.26
CA ASP A 73 18.69 18.00 13.91
C ASP A 73 17.69 17.23 13.03
N ILE A 74 16.58 16.71 13.59
CA ILE A 74 15.71 15.75 12.90
C ILE A 74 15.16 16.29 11.57
N VAL A 75 14.70 17.54 11.57
CA VAL A 75 14.12 18.17 10.37
C VAL A 75 15.20 18.39 9.32
N GLY A 76 16.37 18.91 9.72
CA GLY A 76 17.50 19.13 8.80
C GLY A 76 18.01 17.82 8.18
N GLY A 77 18.07 16.75 8.96
CA GLY A 77 18.44 15.42 8.47
C GLY A 77 17.42 14.83 7.48
N LEU A 78 16.12 14.96 7.77
CA LEU A 78 15.03 14.56 6.88
C LEU A 78 15.00 15.36 5.56
N GLU A 79 15.47 16.61 5.58
CA GLU A 79 15.60 17.50 4.41
C GLU A 79 16.90 17.37 3.62
N SER A 80 17.81 16.50 4.05
CA SER A 80 19.07 16.28 3.36
C SER A 80 18.90 15.86 1.90
N LYS A 81 19.82 16.34 1.06
CA LYS A 81 19.97 15.86 -0.33
C LYS A 81 20.64 14.50 -0.39
N ASP A 82 21.36 14.12 0.67
CA ASP A 82 21.95 12.80 0.79
C ASP A 82 20.89 11.81 1.29
N TRP A 83 20.52 10.87 0.42
CA TRP A 83 19.51 9.87 0.70
C TRP A 83 19.91 8.93 1.85
N LEU A 84 21.22 8.73 2.10
CA LEU A 84 21.69 7.95 3.25
C LEU A 84 21.38 8.68 4.55
N LYS A 85 21.64 9.99 4.60
CA LYS A 85 21.29 10.83 5.75
C LYS A 85 19.78 10.82 6.01
N VAL A 86 18.96 10.83 4.95
CA VAL A 86 17.49 10.69 5.11
C VAL A 86 17.13 9.32 5.70
N CYS A 87 17.79 8.24 5.30
CA CYS A 87 17.58 6.91 5.91
C CYS A 87 17.96 6.88 7.39
N GLU A 88 19.08 7.50 7.77
CA GLU A 88 19.49 7.64 9.17
C GLU A 88 18.42 8.39 9.98
N SER A 89 18.01 9.58 9.51
CA SER A 89 17.00 10.38 10.19
C SER A 89 15.63 9.68 10.25
N LEU A 90 15.25 8.90 9.22
CA LEU A 90 14.04 8.07 9.28
C LEU A 90 14.15 6.95 10.33
N ASN A 91 15.33 6.38 10.57
CA ASN A 91 15.53 5.44 11.67
C ASN A 91 15.47 6.15 13.04
N ASP A 92 15.96 7.38 13.14
CA ASP A 92 15.77 8.17 14.37
C ASP A 92 14.29 8.50 14.62
N VAL A 93 13.54 8.85 13.56
CA VAL A 93 12.07 8.98 13.62
C VAL A 93 11.40 7.70 14.13
N ARG A 94 11.87 6.52 13.69
CA ARG A 94 11.34 5.24 14.21
C ARG A 94 11.59 5.09 15.70
N ARG A 95 12.80 5.38 16.17
CA ARG A 95 13.17 5.30 17.59
C ARG A 95 12.38 6.29 18.42
N LEU A 96 12.17 7.50 17.91
CA LEU A 96 11.32 8.52 18.53
C LEU A 96 9.86 8.06 18.59
N ALA A 97 9.29 7.51 17.50
CA ALA A 97 7.92 7.03 17.49
C ALA A 97 7.67 5.93 18.54
N ILE A 98 8.67 5.05 18.77
CA ILE A 98 8.55 3.93 19.69
C ILE A 98 8.79 4.34 21.15
N HIS A 99 9.80 5.18 21.41
CA HIS A 99 10.28 5.45 22.77
C HIS A 99 9.95 6.85 23.30
N HIS A 100 9.63 7.80 22.41
CA HIS A 100 9.46 9.22 22.70
C HIS A 100 8.38 9.87 21.81
N SER A 101 7.22 9.22 21.67
CA SER A 101 6.17 9.62 20.72
C SER A 101 5.63 11.03 20.99
N ASP A 102 5.56 11.43 22.26
CA ASP A 102 5.20 12.77 22.73
C ASP A 102 6.17 13.85 22.19
N ARG A 103 7.45 13.53 22.08
CA ARG A 103 8.48 14.44 21.56
C ARG A 103 8.47 14.51 20.03
N LEU A 104 7.99 13.46 19.35
CA LEU A 104 7.90 13.42 17.89
C LEU A 104 6.63 14.10 17.35
N GLU A 105 5.54 14.11 18.13
CA GLU A 105 4.25 14.67 17.71
C GLU A 105 4.34 16.07 17.07
N PRO A 106 5.09 17.05 17.64
CA PRO A 106 5.21 18.39 17.06
C PRO A 106 5.90 18.42 15.70
N HIS A 107 6.62 17.36 15.32
CA HIS A 107 7.37 17.28 14.08
C HIS A 107 6.63 16.51 12.98
N LEU A 108 5.45 15.93 13.25
CA LEU A 108 4.70 15.12 12.28
C LEU A 108 4.38 15.87 10.98
N GLU A 109 4.08 17.17 11.07
CA GLU A 109 3.83 18.03 9.91
C GLU A 109 5.03 18.07 8.94
N ASN A 110 6.25 17.93 9.46
CA ASN A 110 7.48 17.89 8.67
C ASN A 110 7.83 16.46 8.24
N VAL A 111 7.52 15.47 9.09
CA VAL A 111 7.85 14.05 8.84
C VAL A 111 6.97 13.44 7.75
N VAL A 112 5.65 13.67 7.76
CA VAL A 112 4.71 13.01 6.84
C VAL A 112 5.00 13.35 5.37
N PRO A 113 5.22 14.61 4.96
CA PRO A 113 5.62 14.93 3.59
C PRO A 113 6.93 14.24 3.16
N VAL A 114 7.87 14.09 4.11
CA VAL A 114 9.14 13.38 3.87
C VAL A 114 8.91 11.89 3.66
N LEU A 115 8.01 11.26 4.42
CA LEU A 115 7.59 9.88 4.16
C LEU A 115 7.02 9.73 2.76
N VAL A 116 6.08 10.61 2.36
CA VAL A 116 5.45 10.56 1.03
C VAL A 116 6.49 10.60 -0.09
N ARG A 117 7.42 11.57 -0.06
CA ARG A 117 8.45 11.68 -1.10
C ARG A 117 9.47 10.54 -1.06
N SER A 118 9.81 10.04 0.13
CA SER A 118 10.82 8.98 0.29
C SER A 118 10.27 7.60 -0.08
N ILE A 119 8.99 7.32 0.20
CA ILE A 119 8.27 6.13 -0.29
C ILE A 119 8.19 6.16 -1.83
N LYS A 120 7.95 7.34 -2.44
CA LYS A 120 7.95 7.49 -3.90
C LYS A 120 9.30 7.26 -4.55
N ASN A 121 10.40 7.38 -3.81
CA ASN A 121 11.75 7.31 -4.34
C ASN A 121 12.04 5.97 -5.04
N PRO A 122 12.79 5.96 -6.17
CA PRO A 122 13.15 4.72 -6.87
C PRO A 122 14.17 3.85 -6.10
N ARG A 123 14.92 4.42 -5.16
CA ARG A 123 15.87 3.65 -4.33
C ARG A 123 15.10 2.78 -3.36
N SER A 124 15.22 1.46 -3.49
CA SER A 124 14.50 0.53 -2.62
C SER A 124 14.88 0.65 -1.16
N ALA A 125 16.12 0.99 -0.84
CA ALA A 125 16.55 1.09 0.54
C ALA A 125 15.91 2.27 1.27
N LEU A 126 15.89 3.45 0.63
CA LEU A 126 15.15 4.61 1.15
C LEU A 126 13.64 4.33 1.21
N CYS A 127 13.07 3.76 0.13
CA CYS A 127 11.65 3.43 0.11
C CYS A 127 11.26 2.47 1.24
N LYS A 128 12.04 1.40 1.46
CA LYS A 128 11.75 0.43 2.52
C LYS A 128 11.92 1.04 3.92
N THR A 129 13.00 1.78 4.15
CA THR A 129 13.22 2.48 5.42
C THR A 129 12.05 3.42 5.74
N SER A 130 11.53 4.11 4.73
CA SER A 130 10.36 4.98 4.88
C SER A 130 9.07 4.22 5.17
N LEU A 131 8.89 3.02 4.61
CA LEU A 131 7.73 2.16 4.93
C LEU A 131 7.80 1.66 6.37
N MET A 132 8.99 1.24 6.83
CA MET A 132 9.21 0.85 8.23
C MET A 132 8.93 2.03 9.17
N ALA A 133 9.41 3.23 8.83
CA ALA A 133 9.10 4.46 9.56
C ALA A 133 7.61 4.79 9.60
N ALA A 134 6.92 4.69 8.46
CA ALA A 134 5.47 4.88 8.41
C ALA A 134 4.74 3.86 9.30
N SER A 135 5.17 2.59 9.33
CA SER A 135 4.59 1.56 10.19
C SER A 135 4.70 1.92 11.68
N ASP A 136 5.88 2.35 12.13
CA ASP A 136 6.11 2.75 13.52
C ASP A 136 5.31 4.01 13.90
N ILE A 137 5.20 4.96 12.97
CA ILE A 137 4.36 6.16 13.14
C ILE A 137 2.88 5.80 13.24
N PHE A 138 2.36 4.90 12.40
CA PHE A 138 0.96 4.46 12.53
C PHE A 138 0.71 3.85 13.90
N ARG A 139 1.63 3.01 14.40
CA ARG A 139 1.52 2.39 15.72
C ARG A 139 1.56 3.42 16.85
N ALA A 140 2.35 4.48 16.72
CA ALA A 140 2.48 5.51 17.74
C ALA A 140 1.30 6.51 17.74
N PHE A 141 0.83 6.93 16.57
CA PHE A 141 -0.08 8.07 16.45
C PHE A 141 -1.48 7.73 15.95
N GLY A 142 -1.66 6.62 15.22
CA GLY A 142 -2.95 6.12 14.77
C GLY A 142 -3.90 7.22 14.26
N ASN A 143 -4.94 7.50 15.05
CA ASN A 143 -5.94 8.52 14.78
C ASN A 143 -5.40 9.94 14.65
N ASN A 144 -4.41 10.33 15.46
CA ASN A 144 -3.84 11.69 15.40
C ASN A 144 -3.24 11.96 14.01
N LEU A 145 -2.73 10.92 13.35
CA LEU A 145 -2.17 11.03 12.00
C LEU A 145 -3.25 11.31 10.93
N ILE A 146 -4.46 10.75 11.06
CA ILE A 146 -5.58 11.06 10.15
C ILE A 146 -5.96 12.54 10.23
N HIS A 147 -5.84 13.15 11.40
CA HIS A 147 -6.33 14.50 11.67
C HIS A 147 -5.29 15.62 11.45
N THR A 148 -4.01 15.29 11.23
CA THR A 148 -2.91 16.28 11.15
C THR A 148 -2.99 17.13 9.87
N ASP A 149 -2.96 16.50 8.70
CA ASP A 149 -3.18 17.15 7.39
C ASP A 149 -3.81 16.12 6.44
N SER A 150 -5.07 16.36 6.07
CA SER A 150 -5.83 15.42 5.25
C SER A 150 -5.18 15.18 3.88
N GLU A 151 -4.53 16.19 3.29
CA GLU A 151 -3.91 16.04 1.97
C GLU A 151 -2.65 15.18 2.05
N SER A 152 -1.74 15.48 2.98
CA SER A 152 -0.53 14.67 3.19
C SER A 152 -0.87 13.23 3.60
N PHE A 153 -1.88 13.03 4.44
CA PHE A 153 -2.36 11.69 4.81
C PHE A 153 -2.89 10.93 3.59
N ASN A 154 -3.71 11.57 2.75
CA ASN A 154 -4.24 10.96 1.53
C ASN A 154 -3.13 10.59 0.55
N GLN A 155 -2.12 11.44 0.41
CA GLN A 155 -0.95 11.13 -0.41
C GLN A 155 -0.16 9.95 0.17
N LEU A 156 0.05 9.90 1.49
CA LEU A 156 0.71 8.78 2.16
C LEU A 156 -0.06 7.48 1.89
N LEU A 157 -1.38 7.48 2.12
CA LEU A 157 -2.25 6.33 1.89
C LEU A 157 -2.16 5.82 0.44
N LEU A 158 -2.25 6.73 -0.54
CA LEU A 158 -2.09 6.38 -1.95
C LEU A 158 -0.71 5.76 -2.22
N GLN A 159 0.37 6.29 -1.64
CA GLN A 159 1.71 5.72 -1.83
C GLN A 159 1.83 4.32 -1.22
N LEU A 160 1.26 4.07 -0.05
CA LEU A 160 1.25 2.74 0.56
C LEU A 160 0.52 1.73 -0.33
N LEU A 161 -0.66 2.09 -0.83
CA LEU A 161 -1.44 1.24 -1.74
C LEU A 161 -0.69 0.95 -3.05
N LEU A 162 -0.05 1.96 -3.63
CA LEU A 162 0.77 1.81 -4.84
C LEU A 162 1.97 0.89 -4.59
N LYS A 163 2.67 1.05 -3.47
CA LYS A 163 3.85 0.24 -3.15
C LYS A 163 3.49 -1.19 -2.75
N ALA A 164 2.32 -1.41 -2.16
CA ALA A 164 1.76 -2.74 -1.93
C ALA A 164 1.26 -3.43 -3.23
N SER A 165 1.18 -2.69 -4.33
CA SER A 165 0.67 -3.16 -5.63
C SER A 165 1.76 -3.45 -6.67
N GLN A 166 3.04 -3.33 -6.31
CA GLN A 166 4.17 -3.53 -7.23
C GLN A 166 4.71 -4.98 -7.19
N ASP A 167 5.52 -5.33 -8.20
CA ASP A 167 6.09 -6.69 -8.32
C ASP A 167 7.39 -6.89 -7.51
N LYS A 168 8.05 -5.82 -7.04
CA LYS A 168 9.25 -5.91 -6.21
C LYS A 168 8.90 -6.40 -4.80
N LYS A 169 8.98 -7.72 -4.60
CA LYS A 169 8.61 -8.43 -3.36
C LYS A 169 9.10 -7.75 -2.08
N PHE A 170 10.38 -7.41 -2.00
CA PHE A 170 11.00 -6.78 -0.83
C PHE A 170 10.30 -5.49 -0.36
N VAL A 171 9.87 -4.64 -1.29
CA VAL A 171 9.17 -3.37 -0.95
C VAL A 171 7.67 -3.63 -0.80
N CYS A 172 7.10 -4.49 -1.63
CA CYS A 172 5.69 -4.85 -1.59
C CYS A 172 5.30 -5.49 -0.25
N GLU A 173 6.12 -6.41 0.28
CA GLU A 173 5.88 -7.04 1.57
C GLU A 173 5.89 -6.02 2.71
N GLU A 174 6.87 -5.11 2.73
CA GLU A 174 6.94 -4.06 3.75
C GLU A 174 5.74 -3.11 3.67
N ALA A 175 5.30 -2.74 2.46
CA ALA A 175 4.11 -1.91 2.28
C ALA A 175 2.83 -2.62 2.76
N ASN A 176 2.70 -3.93 2.54
CA ASN A 176 1.58 -4.72 3.06
C ASN A 176 1.59 -4.81 4.60
N ARG A 177 2.78 -4.93 5.21
CA ARG A 177 2.93 -4.86 6.68
C ARG A 177 2.50 -3.50 7.20
N THR A 178 3.00 -2.43 6.56
CA THR A 178 2.65 -1.04 6.91
C THR A 178 1.14 -0.78 6.83
N LEU A 179 0.47 -1.23 5.75
CA LEU A 179 -0.99 -1.14 5.62
C LEU A 179 -1.72 -1.92 6.74
N SER A 180 -1.16 -3.04 7.20
CA SER A 180 -1.74 -3.80 8.30
C SER A 180 -1.57 -3.06 9.63
N SER A 181 -0.38 -2.52 9.92
CA SER A 181 -0.13 -1.67 11.09
C SER A 181 -1.06 -0.46 11.13
N MET A 182 -1.32 0.18 9.98
CA MET A 182 -2.27 1.29 9.84
C MET A 182 -3.69 0.86 10.27
N VAL A 183 -4.20 -0.25 9.72
CA VAL A 183 -5.53 -0.76 10.08
C VAL A 183 -5.60 -1.25 11.53
N GLU A 184 -4.50 -1.72 12.09
CA GLU A 184 -4.39 -2.15 13.49
C GLU A 184 -4.39 -0.99 14.48
N SER A 185 -3.78 0.14 14.11
CA SER A 185 -3.49 1.23 15.04
C SER A 185 -4.45 2.42 14.90
N THR A 186 -5.37 2.37 13.93
CA THR A 186 -6.27 3.47 13.62
C THR A 186 -7.73 3.06 13.81
N SER A 187 -8.57 3.97 14.30
CA SER A 187 -10.00 3.74 14.46
C SER A 187 -10.63 3.35 13.12
N PRO A 188 -11.45 2.29 13.07
CA PRO A 188 -11.88 1.72 11.79
C PRO A 188 -12.73 2.67 10.95
N LEU A 189 -13.63 3.44 11.57
CA LEU A 189 -14.57 4.30 10.85
C LEU A 189 -13.89 5.48 10.11
N PRO A 190 -13.03 6.31 10.75
CA PRO A 190 -12.28 7.34 10.03
C PRO A 190 -11.41 6.77 8.90
N LEU A 191 -10.71 5.65 9.16
CA LEU A 191 -9.85 5.03 8.16
C LEU A 191 -10.66 4.47 6.98
N LEU A 192 -11.81 3.87 7.25
CA LEU A 192 -12.74 3.38 6.24
C LEU A 192 -13.17 4.50 5.29
N ASN A 193 -13.53 5.67 5.82
CA ASN A 193 -13.86 6.85 5.00
C ASN A 193 -12.70 7.28 4.08
N GLN A 194 -11.46 7.26 4.58
CA GLN A 194 -10.29 7.60 3.76
C GLN A 194 -9.97 6.54 2.70
N LEU A 195 -10.31 5.27 2.94
CA LEU A 195 -10.07 4.17 2.01
C LEU A 195 -11.12 4.07 0.89
N SER A 196 -12.37 4.50 1.14
CA SER A 196 -13.49 4.37 0.20
C SER A 196 -13.23 4.84 -1.23
N PRO A 197 -12.51 5.96 -1.49
CA PRO A 197 -12.22 6.37 -2.86
C PRO A 197 -11.40 5.34 -3.65
N TYR A 198 -10.60 4.51 -2.98
CA TYR A 198 -9.63 3.63 -3.63
C TYR A 198 -10.20 2.29 -4.10
N VAL A 199 -11.39 1.88 -3.65
CA VAL A 199 -12.07 0.67 -4.17
C VAL A 199 -12.69 0.85 -5.55
N SER A 200 -12.64 2.06 -6.11
CA SER A 200 -13.01 2.36 -7.50
C SER A 200 -11.80 2.75 -8.38
N HIS A 201 -10.58 2.64 -7.84
CA HIS A 201 -9.35 3.05 -8.53
C HIS A 201 -9.13 2.32 -9.87
N SER A 202 -8.57 2.97 -10.88
CA SER A 202 -8.38 2.36 -12.22
C SER A 202 -7.42 1.16 -12.20
N ASN A 203 -6.36 1.22 -11.39
CA ASN A 203 -5.44 0.11 -11.15
C ASN A 203 -6.09 -0.99 -10.28
N LEU A 204 -6.24 -2.18 -10.86
CA LEU A 204 -6.85 -3.37 -10.22
C LEU A 204 -6.15 -3.74 -8.91
N ARG A 205 -4.82 -3.69 -8.86
CA ARG A 205 -4.03 -4.09 -7.67
C ARG A 205 -4.24 -3.13 -6.52
N VAL A 206 -4.32 -1.82 -6.81
CA VAL A 206 -4.64 -0.79 -5.81
C VAL A 206 -6.04 -1.03 -5.25
N ARG A 207 -7.04 -1.29 -6.10
CA ARG A 207 -8.39 -1.63 -5.64
C ARG A 207 -8.41 -2.84 -4.72
N ALA A 208 -7.69 -3.90 -5.08
CA ALA A 208 -7.60 -5.09 -4.24
C ALA A 208 -6.98 -4.79 -2.86
N LYS A 209 -5.90 -4.01 -2.80
CA LYS A 209 -5.28 -3.61 -1.53
C LYS A 209 -6.20 -2.71 -0.69
N ALA A 210 -6.90 -1.78 -1.31
CA ALA A 210 -7.89 -0.96 -0.62
C ALA A 210 -9.05 -1.81 -0.08
N ALA A 211 -9.60 -2.72 -0.89
CA ALA A 211 -10.66 -3.63 -0.50
C ALA A 211 -10.25 -4.49 0.71
N MET A 212 -9.04 -5.06 0.71
CA MET A 212 -8.52 -5.83 1.83
C MET A 212 -8.42 -4.99 3.11
N SER A 213 -7.92 -3.75 3.03
CA SER A 213 -7.86 -2.85 4.18
C SER A 213 -9.25 -2.46 4.69
N ILE A 214 -10.20 -2.21 3.80
CA ILE A 214 -11.60 -1.92 4.14
C ILE A 214 -12.24 -3.11 4.84
N SER A 215 -12.08 -4.32 4.30
CA SER A 215 -12.63 -5.54 4.92
C SER A 215 -12.14 -5.71 6.36
N LYS A 216 -10.86 -5.44 6.63
CA LYS A 216 -10.29 -5.47 7.99
C LYS A 216 -10.81 -4.34 8.88
N CYS A 217 -11.17 -3.19 8.33
CA CYS A 217 -11.82 -2.12 9.09
C CYS A 217 -13.26 -2.51 9.45
N VAL A 218 -14.01 -3.03 8.49
CA VAL A 218 -15.41 -3.46 8.66
C VAL A 218 -15.51 -4.55 9.72
N SER A 219 -14.61 -5.54 9.73
CA SER A 219 -14.61 -6.62 10.75
C SER A 219 -14.31 -6.12 12.17
N LYS A 220 -13.92 -4.85 12.35
CA LYS A 220 -13.68 -4.22 13.66
C LYS A 220 -14.78 -3.23 14.05
N LEU A 221 -15.75 -2.98 13.17
CA LEU A 221 -16.89 -2.13 13.47
C LEU A 221 -17.96 -2.97 14.17
N ASP A 222 -18.65 -2.37 15.13
CA ASP A 222 -19.92 -2.89 15.62
C ASP A 222 -21.06 -2.45 14.67
N ARG A 223 -22.29 -2.91 14.95
CA ARG A 223 -23.47 -2.56 14.16
C ARG A 223 -23.64 -1.04 14.03
N LYS A 224 -23.42 -0.30 15.13
CA LYS A 224 -23.55 1.16 15.16
C LYS A 224 -22.53 1.84 14.25
N GLY A 225 -21.27 1.40 14.28
CA GLY A 225 -20.22 1.93 13.42
C GLY A 225 -20.45 1.62 11.94
N MET A 226 -20.98 0.44 11.62
CA MET A 226 -21.40 0.12 10.24
C MET A 226 -22.60 0.96 9.79
N GLU A 227 -23.55 1.23 10.68
CA GLU A 227 -24.69 2.10 10.42
C GLU A 227 -24.24 3.55 10.18
N GLU A 228 -23.32 4.06 11.00
CA GLU A 228 -22.74 5.40 10.88
C GLU A 228 -21.98 5.59 9.56
N PHE A 229 -21.22 4.59 9.13
CA PHE A 229 -20.61 4.60 7.79
C PHE A 229 -21.68 4.49 6.68
N GLY A 230 -22.70 3.67 6.90
CA GLY A 230 -23.82 3.45 6.00
C GLY A 230 -23.81 2.04 5.40
N PHE A 231 -24.76 1.21 5.83
CA PHE A 231 -24.94 -0.15 5.31
C PHE A 231 -25.10 -0.20 3.79
N VAL A 232 -25.82 0.75 3.21
CA VAL A 232 -26.02 0.82 1.75
C VAL A 232 -24.68 0.96 1.03
N GLU A 233 -23.75 1.75 1.57
CA GLU A 233 -22.44 1.98 0.97
C GLU A 233 -21.52 0.75 1.11
N LEU A 234 -21.55 0.08 2.25
CA LEU A 234 -20.83 -1.20 2.45
C LEU A 234 -21.31 -2.26 1.46
N ILE A 235 -22.62 -2.40 1.30
CA ILE A 235 -23.21 -3.40 0.42
C ILE A 235 -22.95 -3.05 -1.06
N LYS A 236 -23.02 -1.77 -1.45
CA LYS A 236 -22.61 -1.34 -2.81
C LYS A 236 -21.14 -1.63 -3.07
N THR A 237 -20.27 -1.34 -2.11
CA THR A 237 -18.83 -1.63 -2.19
C THR A 237 -18.59 -3.13 -2.38
N SER A 238 -19.18 -3.97 -1.54
CA SER A 238 -19.14 -5.43 -1.66
C SER A 238 -19.63 -5.89 -3.04
N ALA A 239 -20.84 -5.49 -3.45
CA ALA A 239 -21.46 -5.95 -4.68
C ALA A 239 -20.63 -5.61 -5.94
N ASN A 240 -20.05 -4.40 -5.97
CA ASN A 240 -19.17 -3.98 -7.06
C ASN A 240 -17.88 -4.80 -7.11
N LEU A 241 -17.27 -5.08 -5.95
CA LEU A 241 -16.00 -5.80 -5.85
C LEU A 241 -16.15 -7.32 -6.05
N LEU A 242 -17.34 -7.91 -5.85
CA LEU A 242 -17.59 -9.34 -6.10
C LEU A 242 -17.25 -9.78 -7.53
N ASN A 243 -17.33 -8.85 -8.49
CA ASN A 243 -17.00 -9.07 -9.90
C ASN A 243 -15.63 -8.51 -10.30
N ASP A 244 -14.78 -8.09 -9.34
CA ASP A 244 -13.45 -7.59 -9.65
C ASP A 244 -12.59 -8.69 -10.32
N LYS A 245 -11.59 -8.28 -11.09
CA LYS A 245 -10.68 -9.18 -11.80
C LYS A 245 -9.71 -9.89 -10.84
N LEU A 246 -9.34 -9.28 -9.72
CA LEU A 246 -8.41 -9.86 -8.77
C LEU A 246 -9.11 -10.69 -7.68
N PRO A 247 -8.61 -11.90 -7.36
CA PRO A 247 -9.22 -12.76 -6.34
C PRO A 247 -9.23 -12.12 -4.95
N GLU A 248 -8.20 -11.37 -4.59
CA GLU A 248 -8.09 -10.70 -3.29
C GLU A 248 -9.18 -9.64 -3.09
N ALA A 249 -9.53 -8.90 -4.17
CA ALA A 249 -10.63 -7.94 -4.14
C ALA A 249 -11.98 -8.66 -3.95
N ARG A 250 -12.19 -9.77 -4.66
CA ARG A 250 -13.42 -10.58 -4.53
C ARG A 250 -13.54 -11.22 -3.14
N GLU A 251 -12.43 -11.63 -2.54
CA GLU A 251 -12.42 -12.20 -1.19
C GLU A 251 -12.77 -11.15 -0.14
N ALA A 252 -12.12 -9.99 -0.19
CA ALA A 252 -12.47 -8.86 0.66
C ALA A 252 -13.95 -8.43 0.50
N ALA A 253 -14.48 -8.46 -0.74
CA ALA A 253 -15.88 -8.19 -1.01
C ALA A 253 -16.81 -9.14 -0.26
N ARG A 254 -16.54 -10.46 -0.30
CA ARG A 254 -17.33 -11.45 0.43
C ARG A 254 -17.33 -11.18 1.92
N SER A 255 -16.17 -10.90 2.51
CA SER A 255 -16.05 -10.55 3.93
C SER A 255 -16.86 -9.31 4.27
N ILE A 256 -16.71 -8.20 3.53
CA ILE A 256 -17.49 -6.97 3.75
C ILE A 256 -19.00 -7.25 3.69
N GLY A 257 -19.44 -7.98 2.67
CA GLY A 257 -20.85 -8.31 2.46
C GLY A 257 -21.45 -9.17 3.58
N LEU A 258 -20.71 -10.18 4.06
CA LEU A 258 -21.15 -11.07 5.12
C LEU A 258 -21.20 -10.39 6.49
N GLU A 259 -20.20 -9.55 6.81
CA GLU A 259 -20.18 -8.76 8.05
C GLU A 259 -21.38 -7.80 8.09
N ALA A 260 -21.63 -7.07 7.00
CA ALA A 260 -22.76 -6.16 6.90
C ALA A 260 -24.12 -6.90 6.92
N TYR A 261 -24.23 -8.05 6.25
CA TYR A 261 -25.42 -8.91 6.34
C TYR A 261 -25.70 -9.34 7.80
N GLY A 262 -24.66 -9.83 8.49
CA GLY A 262 -24.74 -10.22 9.89
C GLY A 262 -25.25 -9.07 10.77
N ALA A 263 -24.66 -7.88 10.63
CA ALA A 263 -25.04 -6.70 11.39
C ALA A 263 -26.47 -6.21 11.08
N ILE A 264 -26.91 -6.21 9.82
CA ILE A 264 -28.27 -5.78 9.43
C ILE A 264 -29.33 -6.74 10.00
N THR A 265 -29.06 -8.04 9.94
CA THR A 265 -30.04 -9.09 10.26
C THR A 265 -29.95 -9.63 11.68
N GLU A 266 -29.05 -9.10 12.50
CA GLU A 266 -28.73 -9.62 13.84
C GLU A 266 -29.97 -9.85 14.72
N THR A 267 -30.88 -8.87 14.75
CA THR A 267 -32.04 -8.80 15.65
C THR A 267 -33.35 -9.34 15.04
N GLU A 268 -33.28 -9.90 13.84
CA GLU A 268 -34.46 -10.10 12.98
C GLU A 268 -34.78 -11.58 12.82
N GLU A 269 -36.04 -11.96 13.02
CA GLU A 269 -36.48 -13.36 12.86
C GLU A 269 -36.56 -13.76 11.39
N GLU A 270 -37.10 -12.87 10.53
CA GLU A 270 -37.23 -13.09 9.08
C GLU A 270 -35.99 -12.56 8.30
N LYS A 271 -34.78 -13.00 8.67
CA LYS A 271 -33.50 -12.49 8.12
C LYS A 271 -33.44 -12.47 6.60
N GLU A 272 -33.87 -13.56 5.96
CA GLU A 272 -33.84 -13.70 4.50
C GLU A 272 -34.71 -12.65 3.80
N LYS A 273 -35.92 -12.42 4.31
CA LYS A 273 -36.87 -11.46 3.75
C LYS A 273 -36.41 -10.03 3.95
N LEU A 274 -35.87 -9.70 5.14
CA LEU A 274 -35.27 -8.39 5.38
C LEU A 274 -34.11 -8.15 4.42
N TRP A 275 -33.20 -9.12 4.29
CA TRP A 275 -32.04 -9.02 3.40
C TRP A 275 -32.44 -8.88 1.93
N GLN A 276 -33.44 -9.64 1.50
CA GLN A 276 -34.00 -9.54 0.16
C GLN A 276 -34.55 -8.15 -0.13
N ASN A 277 -35.39 -7.63 0.76
CA ASN A 277 -35.95 -6.27 0.63
C ASN A 277 -34.85 -5.22 0.64
N PHE A 278 -33.87 -5.35 1.54
CA PHE A 278 -32.73 -4.44 1.63
C PHE A 278 -31.95 -4.38 0.31
N CYS A 279 -31.57 -5.55 -0.24
CA CYS A 279 -30.83 -5.62 -1.50
C CYS A 279 -31.62 -5.06 -2.68
N GLN A 280 -32.90 -5.42 -2.81
CA GLN A 280 -33.75 -4.98 -3.92
C GLN A 280 -34.02 -3.47 -3.91
N ASN A 281 -34.14 -2.86 -2.72
CA ASN A 281 -34.41 -1.44 -2.58
C ASN A 281 -33.16 -0.57 -2.78
N ASN A 282 -31.96 -1.09 -2.52
CA ASN A 282 -30.73 -0.30 -2.47
C ASN A 282 -29.73 -0.58 -3.61
N LEU A 283 -29.92 -1.66 -4.37
CA LEU A 283 -29.01 -2.07 -5.44
C LEU A 283 -29.74 -2.29 -6.77
N PRO A 284 -29.07 -2.09 -7.92
CA PRO A 284 -29.54 -2.59 -9.20
C PRO A 284 -29.75 -4.11 -9.17
N ALA A 285 -30.74 -4.61 -9.93
CA ALA A 285 -31.17 -6.01 -9.90
C ALA A 285 -30.02 -7.04 -10.01
N VAL A 286 -29.03 -6.78 -10.87
CA VAL A 286 -27.87 -7.67 -11.06
C VAL A 286 -27.00 -7.74 -9.79
N LEU A 287 -26.73 -6.60 -9.16
CA LEU A 287 -25.94 -6.51 -7.93
C LEU A 287 -26.71 -7.06 -6.73
N ALA A 288 -28.03 -6.81 -6.66
CA ALA A 288 -28.91 -7.41 -5.67
C ALA A 288 -28.85 -8.94 -5.71
N GLN A 289 -28.94 -9.54 -6.90
CA GLN A 289 -28.89 -11.00 -7.03
C GLN A 289 -27.54 -11.58 -6.60
N ALA A 290 -26.43 -10.86 -6.84
CA ALA A 290 -25.11 -11.28 -6.38
C ALA A 290 -25.02 -11.30 -4.84
N MET A 291 -25.55 -10.27 -4.18
CA MET A 291 -25.57 -10.16 -2.72
C MET A 291 -26.51 -11.17 -2.05
N LEU A 292 -27.65 -11.47 -2.68
CA LEU A 292 -28.56 -12.52 -2.20
C LEU A 292 -27.90 -13.90 -2.23
N LYS A 293 -27.16 -14.22 -3.31
CA LYS A 293 -26.41 -15.47 -3.41
C LYS A 293 -25.27 -15.56 -2.40
N LEU A 294 -24.63 -14.43 -2.07
CA LEU A 294 -23.54 -14.39 -1.10
C LEU A 294 -24.01 -14.82 0.30
N ALA A 295 -25.15 -14.32 0.75
CA ALA A 295 -25.68 -14.64 2.09
C ALA A 295 -26.22 -16.08 2.22
N ALA A 296 -26.49 -16.75 1.09
CA ALA A 296 -26.99 -18.13 1.04
C ALA A 296 -25.87 -19.19 0.87
N ALA A 297 -24.62 -18.75 0.72
CA ALA A 297 -23.44 -19.59 0.50
C ALA A 297 -22.68 -19.87 1.79
#